data_AF-Q0R3L4-F1
#
_entry.id   AF-Q0R3L4-F1
#
_cell.length_a   1.000
_cell.length_b   1.000
_cell.length_c   1.000
_cell.angle_alpha   90.00
_cell.angle_beta   90.00
_cell.angle_gamma   90.00
#
_symmetry.space_group_name_H-M   'P 1'
#
loop_
_entity.id
_entity.type
_entity.pdbx_description
1 polymer ?
#
loop_
_entity_poly.entity_id
_entity_poly.type
_entity_poly.pdbx_seq_one_letter_code
_entity_poly.pdbx_strand_id
1 'polypeptide(L)' 'MLLEHVTITLLNNTSFALLPEAYAPFDPLIDVLPIIPLLFLLLAFVWQASVKFR' A
#
# COMPACT_ATOMS: atom_id res chain seq x y z
N MET A 1 -17.32 32.52 -6.35
CA MET A 1 -17.99 32.22 -5.06
C MET A 1 -18.43 30.75 -4.98
N LEU A 2 -19.41 30.29 -5.78
CA LEU A 2 -19.81 28.86 -5.79
C LEU A 2 -18.76 27.93 -6.40
N LEU A 3 -17.97 28.42 -7.38
CA LEU A 3 -16.89 27.64 -8.00
C LEU A 3 -15.71 27.39 -7.06
N GLU A 4 -15.49 28.26 -6.07
CA GLU A 4 -14.37 28.13 -5.12
C GLU A 4 -14.65 27.13 -3.99
N HIS A 5 -15.93 27.00 -3.61
CA HIS A 5 -16.36 25.97 -2.65
C HIS A 5 -16.26 24.55 -3.22
N VAL A 6 -16.50 24.38 -4.53
CA VAL A 6 -16.39 23.08 -5.20
C VAL A 6 -14.92 22.64 -5.27
N THR A 7 -14.00 23.52 -5.66
CA THR A 7 -12.56 23.19 -5.68
C THR A 7 -12.01 22.87 -4.30
N ILE A 8 -12.42 23.57 -3.24
CA ILE A 8 -12.01 23.25 -1.86
C ILE A 8 -12.55 21.88 -1.41
N THR A 9 -13.79 21.54 -1.76
CA THR A 9 -14.36 20.22 -1.42
C THR A 9 -13.65 19.09 -2.16
N LEU A 10 -13.30 19.28 -3.45
CA LEU A 10 -12.53 18.29 -4.21
C LEU A 10 -11.07 18.16 -3.74
N LEU A 11 -10.44 19.25 -3.29
CA LEU A 11 -9.12 19.23 -2.65
C LEU A 11 -9.16 18.49 -1.30
N ASN A 12 -10.19 18.72 -0.48
CA ASN A 12 -10.32 18.09 0.84
C ASN A 12 -10.73 16.62 0.80
N ASN A 13 -11.31 16.13 -0.31
CA ASN A 13 -11.68 14.73 -0.48
C ASN A 13 -10.50 13.81 -0.84
N THR A 14 -9.27 14.34 -0.86
CA THR A 14 -8.05 13.58 -1.10
C THR A 14 -7.57 12.88 0.18
N SER A 15 -8.37 11.96 0.72
CA SER A 15 -7.92 11.01 1.75
C SER A 15 -6.93 10.02 1.15
N PHE A 16 -5.64 10.36 1.20
CA PHE A 16 -4.54 9.47 0.81
C PHE A 16 -3.84 8.81 2.01
N ALA A 17 -4.35 8.98 3.23
CA ALA A 17 -3.62 8.59 4.45
C ALA A 17 -4.43 7.78 5.48
N LEU A 18 -5.74 7.64 5.31
CA LEU A 18 -6.59 6.91 6.26
C LEU A 18 -7.41 5.86 5.54
N LEU A 19 -7.44 4.67 6.13
CA LEU A 19 -8.29 3.58 5.69
C LEU A 19 -9.75 3.91 6.01
N PRO A 20 -10.71 3.57 5.12
CA PRO A 20 -12.12 3.64 5.48
C PRO A 20 -12.39 2.79 6.72
N GLU A 21 -13.37 3.16 7.54
CA GLU A 21 -13.66 2.51 8.84
C GLU A 21 -13.82 0.98 8.75
N ALA A 22 -14.37 0.48 7.64
CA ALA A 22 -14.49 -0.96 7.40
C ALA A 22 -13.14 -1.70 7.25
N TYR A 23 -12.07 -0.98 6.92
CA TYR A 23 -10.71 -1.51 6.74
C TYR A 23 -9.75 -1.16 7.88
N ALA A 24 -10.18 -0.39 8.87
CA ALA A 24 -9.38 -0.04 10.05
C ALA A 24 -8.77 -1.26 10.79
N PRO A 25 -9.44 -2.43 10.87
CA PRO A 25 -8.80 -3.62 11.46
C PRO A 25 -7.59 -4.16 10.68
N PHE A 26 -7.44 -3.76 9.41
CA PHE A 26 -6.33 -4.18 8.55
C PHE A 26 -5.19 -3.15 8.50
N ASP A 27 -5.25 -2.07 9.28
CA ASP A 27 -4.16 -1.08 9.40
C ASP A 27 -2.80 -1.78 9.64
N PRO A 28 -2.66 -2.73 10.58
CA PRO A 28 -1.37 -3.38 10.82
C PRO A 28 -0.89 -4.26 9.65
N LEU A 29 -1.80 -4.77 8.81
CA LEU A 29 -1.44 -5.55 7.62
C LEU A 29 -0.88 -4.62 6.54
N ILE A 30 -1.51 -3.45 6.37
CA ILE A 30 -1.14 -2.47 5.35
C ILE A 30 0.22 -1.85 5.64
N ASP A 31 0.56 -1.67 6.91
CA ASP A 31 1.90 -1.26 7.35
C ASP A 31 3.00 -2.24 6.90
N VAL A 32 2.67 -3.52 6.68
CA VAL A 32 3.61 -4.56 6.25
C VAL A 32 3.67 -4.70 4.73
N LEU A 33 2.61 -4.34 3.98
CA LEU A 33 2.57 -4.49 2.52
C LEU A 33 3.78 -3.89 1.76
N PRO A 34 4.38 -2.75 2.18
CA PRO A 34 5.57 -2.22 1.52
C PRO A 34 6.79 -3.16 1.50
N ILE A 35 6.86 -4.18 2.36
CA ILE A 35 7.98 -5.15 2.41
C ILE A 35 7.91 -6.20 1.30
N ILE A 36 6.76 -6.39 0.66
CA ILE A 36 6.50 -7.46 -0.32
C ILE A 36 7.55 -7.53 -1.43
N PRO A 37 8.00 -6.41 -2.05
CA PRO A 37 9.05 -6.46 -3.08
C PRO A 37 10.36 -7.10 -2.58
N LEU A 38 10.73 -6.87 -1.32
CA LEU A 38 11.91 -7.49 -0.72
C LEU A 38 11.71 -8.99 -0.49
N LEU A 39 10.51 -9.41 -0.08
CA LEU A 39 10.18 -10.84 0.05
C LEU A 39 10.30 -11.58 -1.29
N PHE A 40 9.90 -10.95 -2.40
CA PHE A 40 10.07 -11.54 -3.74
C PHE A 40 11.55 -11.64 -4.15
N LEU A 41 12.36 -10.65 -3.80
CA LEU A 41 13.81 -10.72 -4.01
C LEU A 41 14.41 -11.90 -3.23
N LEU A 42 14.06 -12.04 -1.95
CA LEU A 42 14.51 -13.17 -1.12
C LEU A 42 13.99 -14.51 -1.65
N LEU A 43 12.74 -14.55 -2.12
CA LEU A 43 12.15 -15.74 -2.74
C LEU A 43 12.93 -16.18 -3.99
N ALA A 44 13.47 -15.26 -4.78
CA ALA A 44 14.32 -15.60 -5.91
C ALA A 44 15.58 -16.37 -5.47
N PHE A 45 16.20 -15.98 -4.36
CA PHE A 45 17.34 -16.72 -3.79
C PHE A 45 16.93 -18.07 -3.21
N VAL A 46 15.78 -18.16 -2.54
CA VAL A 46 15.23 -19.44 -2.05
C VAL A 46 14.96 -20.39 -3.22
N TRP A 47 14.40 -19.87 -4.30
CA TRP A 47 14.18 -20.64 -5.52
C TRP A 47 15.49 -21.12 -6.13
N GLN A 48 16.46 -20.22 -6.30
CA GLN A 48 17.79 -20.58 -6.82
C GLN A 48 18.49 -21.63 -5.94
N ALA A 49 18.45 -21.48 -4.61
CA ALA A 49 18.99 -22.46 -3.67
C ALA A 49 18.32 -23.84 -3.83
N SER A 50 17.00 -23.87 -4.07
CA SER A 50 16.23 -25.11 -4.25
C SER A 50 16.64 -25.89 -5.51
N VAL A 51 17.13 -25.21 -6.55
CA VAL A 51 17.61 -25.83 -7.80
C VAL A 51 19.14 -25.91 -7.91
N LYS A 52 19.85 -25.63 -6.80
CA LYS A 52 21.32 -25.65 -6.65
C LYS A 52 22.08 -24.56 -7.42
N PHE A 53 21.47 -23.39 -7.62
CA PHE A 53 22.08 -22.28 -8.38
C PHE A 53 22.60 -22.72 -9.76
N ARG A 54 21.81 -23.56 -10.44
CA ARG A 54 22.09 -23.97 -11.81
C ARG A 54 21.76 -22.86 -12.82
#